data_AF-A0A1R1WZ17-F1
#
_entry.id   AF-A0A1R1WZ17-F1
#
_cell.length_a   1.000
_cell.length_b   1.000
_cell.length_c   1.000
_cell.angle_alpha   90.00
_cell.angle_beta   90.00
_cell.angle_gamma   90.00
#
_symmetry.space_group_name_H-M   'P 1'
#
loop_
_entity.id
_entity.type
_entity.pdbx_description
1 polymer ?
#
loop_
_entity_poly.entity_id
_entity_poly.type
_entity_poly.pdbx_seq_one_letter_code
_entity_poly.pdbx_strand_id
1 'polypeptide(L)'
;MINRSDQTTIVAAPGKVLIAGGYLVLDKNYSGLVISVDSFVYSAIQTSCDNSSNSYNDSLNNRPNISYDSSSFNIKVKSFQFTDGFWEFKATKSITVDGRITVDVK
;
A
#
# COMPACT_ATOMS: atom_id res chain seq x y z
N MET A 1 -13.67 5.84 25.87
CA MET A 1 -13.80 6.29 24.47
C MET A 1 -12.41 6.20 23.86
N ILE A 2 -12.11 5.15 23.08
CA ILE A 2 -10.76 4.89 22.55
C ILE A 2 -10.68 5.56 21.17
N ASN A 3 -9.91 6.65 21.06
CA ASN A 3 -9.53 7.22 19.77
C ASN A 3 -8.54 6.26 19.10
N ARG A 4 -8.99 5.56 18.05
CA ARG A 4 -8.07 4.84 17.16
C ARG A 4 -7.32 5.92 16.38
N SER A 5 -6.07 6.21 16.75
CA SER A 5 -5.23 7.14 16.00
C SER A 5 -5.04 6.57 14.60
N ASP A 6 -5.40 7.34 13.56
CA ASP A 6 -5.07 7.01 12.18
C ASP A 6 -3.56 6.81 12.08
N GLN A 7 -3.12 5.56 11.99
CA GLN A 7 -1.71 5.24 11.86
C GLN A 7 -1.28 5.57 10.43
N THR A 8 -0.44 6.61 10.32
CA THR A 8 0.19 7.01 9.06
C THR A 8 1.63 6.51 9.05
N THR A 9 1.95 5.66 8.10
CA THR A 9 3.32 5.20 7.83
C THR A 9 3.87 5.97 6.65
N ILE A 10 5.00 6.64 6.83
CA ILE A 10 5.69 7.37 5.75
C ILE A 10 6.92 6.57 5.35
N VAL A 11 7.08 6.35 4.05
CA VAL A 11 8.26 5.73 3.45
C VAL A 11 8.87 6.66 2.40
N ALA A 12 10.19 6.63 2.28
CA ALA A 12 10.93 7.43 1.32
C ALA A 12 11.89 6.53 0.53
N ALA A 13 12.00 6.79 -0.77
CA ALA A 13 12.95 6.10 -1.65
C ALA A 13 13.89 7.14 -2.29
N PRO A 14 15.22 6.97 -2.19
CA PRO A 14 16.16 7.91 -2.81
C PRO A 14 16.15 7.76 -4.34
N GLY A 15 16.45 8.85 -5.02
CA GLY A 15 16.71 8.86 -6.45
C GLY A 15 17.97 8.07 -6.79
N LYS A 16 18.12 7.72 -8.08
CA LYS A 16 19.30 7.02 -8.61
C LYS A 16 19.92 7.80 -9.74
N VAL A 17 21.25 7.89 -9.77
CA VAL A 17 22.00 8.56 -10.83
C VAL A 17 23.12 7.66 -11.31
N LEU A 18 23.20 7.46 -12.63
CA LEU A 18 24.32 6.78 -13.30
C LEU A 18 25.46 7.79 -13.48
N ILE A 19 26.58 7.57 -12.79
CA ILE A 19 27.72 8.50 -12.84
C ILE A 19 28.84 8.03 -13.79
N ALA A 20 28.91 6.71 -14.06
CA ALA A 20 29.86 6.13 -15.01
C ALA A 20 29.23 4.98 -15.80
N GLY A 21 29.68 4.77 -17.03
CA GLY A 21 29.18 3.73 -17.96
C GLY A 21 28.41 4.30 -19.15
N GLY A 22 27.63 5.37 -18.95
CA GLY A 22 26.86 6.00 -20.04
C GLY A 22 26.02 4.98 -20.80
N TYR A 23 26.00 5.05 -22.13
CA TYR A 23 25.30 4.07 -22.97
C TYR A 23 26.02 2.73 -23.10
N LEU A 24 27.26 2.58 -22.63
CA LEU A 24 27.97 1.31 -22.70
C LEU A 24 27.30 0.23 -21.84
N VAL A 25 26.61 0.62 -20.76
CA VAL A 25 25.83 -0.30 -19.90
C VAL A 25 24.74 -1.07 -20.65
N LEU A 26 24.39 -0.65 -21.88
CA LEU A 26 23.47 -1.39 -22.73
C LEU A 26 24.08 -2.69 -23.28
N ASP A 27 25.42 -2.79 -23.34
CA ASP A 27 26.14 -4.02 -23.63
C ASP A 27 26.55 -4.69 -22.30
N LYS A 28 26.24 -5.99 -22.19
CA LYS A 28 26.50 -6.83 -21.02
C LYS A 28 27.98 -6.87 -20.62
N ASN A 29 28.90 -6.62 -21.55
CA ASN A 29 30.33 -6.60 -21.27
C ASN A 29 30.78 -5.38 -20.46
N TYR A 30 29.94 -4.36 -20.32
CA TYR A 30 30.26 -3.13 -19.60
C TYR A 30 29.37 -2.94 -18.38
N SER A 31 29.97 -2.52 -17.28
CA SER A 31 29.27 -2.19 -16.04
C SER A 31 29.16 -0.67 -15.86
N GLY A 32 28.09 -0.23 -15.23
CA GLY A 32 27.89 1.16 -14.82
C GLY A 32 28.03 1.35 -13.30
N LEU A 33 28.29 2.59 -12.88
CA LEU A 33 28.27 2.98 -11.47
C LEU A 33 27.04 3.84 -11.19
N VAL A 34 26.19 3.38 -10.27
CA VAL A 34 24.98 4.09 -9.86
C VAL A 34 25.08 4.46 -8.39
N ILE A 35 24.74 5.70 -8.07
CA ILE A 35 24.67 6.19 -6.69
C ILE A 35 23.26 6.64 -6.35
N SER A 36 22.93 6.60 -5.06
CA SER A 36 21.76 7.26 -4.51
C SER A 36 22.00 8.76 -4.42
N VAL A 37 20.93 9.55 -4.58
CA VAL A 37 20.95 11.01 -4.37
C VAL A 37 19.90 11.42 -3.35
N ASP A 38 20.10 12.58 -2.73
CA ASP A 38 19.22 13.14 -1.69
C ASP A 38 17.87 13.68 -2.20
N SER A 39 17.53 13.38 -3.45
CA SER A 39 16.21 13.62 -4.02
C SER A 39 15.32 12.41 -3.73
N PHE A 40 14.36 12.54 -2.82
CA PHE A 40 13.49 11.44 -2.40
C PHE A 40 12.10 11.51 -3.02
N VAL A 41 11.53 10.33 -3.31
CA VAL A 41 10.09 10.16 -3.53
C VAL A 41 9.49 9.66 -2.23
N TYR A 42 8.48 10.38 -1.73
CA TYR A 42 7.78 10.03 -0.48
C TYR A 42 6.43 9.38 -0.78
N SER A 43 6.07 8.39 0.01
CA SER A 43 4.73 7.80 0.04
C SER A 43 4.22 7.75 1.47
N ALA A 44 2.98 8.21 1.67
CA ALA A 44 2.29 8.18 2.94
C ALA A 44 1.14 7.17 2.85
N ILE A 45 1.16 6.17 3.73
CA ILE A 45 0.15 5.13 3.82
C ILE A 45 -0.66 5.40 5.08
N GLN A 46 -1.97 5.53 4.92
CA GLN A 46 -2.90 5.69 6.02
C GLN A 46 -3.90 4.53 6.01
N THR A 47 -4.12 3.91 7.18
CA THR A 47 -5.23 2.96 7.31
C THR A 47 -6.54 3.74 7.34
N SER A 48 -7.34 3.59 6.29
CA SER A 48 -8.69 4.16 6.26
C SER A 48 -9.60 3.27 7.09
N CYS A 49 -9.98 3.75 8.28
CA CYS A 49 -11.09 3.16 9.02
C CYS A 49 -12.36 3.75 8.42
N ASP A 50 -13.15 2.97 7.69
CA ASP A 50 -14.50 3.41 7.33
C ASP A 50 -15.30 3.52 8.62
N ASN A 51 -15.39 4.74 9.17
CA ASN A 51 -16.25 5.08 10.30
C ASN A 51 -17.75 5.05 9.92
N SER A 52 -18.08 4.43 8.79
CA SER A 52 -19.43 4.01 8.40
C SER A 52 -19.91 2.85 9.29
N SER A 53 -19.71 2.94 10.61
CA SER A 53 -20.72 2.47 11.55
C SER A 53 -21.93 3.37 11.33
N ASN A 54 -22.73 3.04 10.31
CA ASN A 54 -24.11 3.44 10.32
C ASN A 54 -24.63 3.08 11.71
N SER A 55 -25.04 4.10 12.45
CA SER A 55 -25.92 3.95 13.60
C SER A 55 -27.26 3.45 13.06
N TYR A 56 -27.29 2.22 12.53
CA TYR A 56 -28.49 1.50 12.24
C TYR A 56 -28.79 0.72 13.51
N ASN A 57 -29.84 1.15 14.20
CA ASN A 57 -30.39 0.44 15.34
C ASN A 57 -30.94 -0.91 14.86
N ASP A 58 -30.08 -1.93 14.75
CA ASP A 58 -30.56 -3.31 14.57
C ASP A 58 -30.67 -3.98 15.94
N SER A 59 -31.65 -3.51 16.71
CA SER A 59 -32.04 -4.07 18.00
C SER A 59 -32.91 -5.32 17.85
N LEU A 60 -32.61 -6.21 16.90
CA LEU A 60 -33.18 -7.54 16.88
C LEU A 60 -32.33 -8.49 16.03
N ASN A 61 -31.21 -8.99 16.57
CA ASN A 61 -30.73 -10.38 16.43
C ASN A 61 -29.32 -10.49 17.05
N ASN A 62 -29.28 -10.96 18.30
CA ASN A 62 -28.06 -11.36 19.02
C ASN A 62 -27.37 -12.53 18.29
N ARG A 63 -26.62 -12.23 17.23
CA ARG A 63 -25.59 -13.13 16.71
C ARG A 63 -24.24 -12.45 16.91
N PRO A 64 -23.29 -13.08 17.61
CA PRO A 64 -21.93 -12.58 17.61
C PRO A 64 -21.37 -12.79 16.20
N ASN A 65 -21.43 -11.75 15.36
CA ASN A 65 -20.69 -11.70 14.10
C ASN A 65 -19.19 -11.57 14.43
N ILE A 66 -18.60 -12.67 14.88
CA ILE A 66 -17.15 -12.83 14.93
C ILE A 66 -16.76 -13.49 13.61
N SER A 67 -16.35 -12.66 12.66
CA SER A 67 -15.49 -13.08 11.55
C SER A 67 -14.54 -11.95 11.19
N TYR A 68 -13.56 -11.72 12.08
CA TYR A 68 -12.39 -10.90 11.78
C TYR A 68 -11.44 -11.69 10.88
N ASP A 69 -11.83 -11.90 9.64
CA ASP A 69 -10.89 -12.08 8.54
C ASP A 69 -11.56 -11.53 7.30
N SER A 70 -11.55 -10.19 7.19
CA SER A 70 -11.84 -9.55 5.92
C SER A 70 -10.72 -9.96 4.97
N SER A 71 -10.91 -11.13 4.35
CA SER A 71 -10.00 -11.68 3.35
C SER A 71 -9.91 -10.78 2.12
N SER A 72 -10.64 -9.67 2.06
CA SER A 72 -10.41 -8.62 1.07
C SER A 72 -10.49 -7.23 1.70
N PHE A 73 -9.69 -6.31 1.18
CA PHE A 73 -9.66 -4.90 1.55
C PHE A 73 -9.40 -4.04 0.31
N ASN A 74 -9.87 -2.80 0.34
CA ASN A 74 -9.65 -1.84 -0.74
C ASN A 74 -8.37 -1.05 -0.49
N ILE A 75 -7.60 -0.82 -1.56
CA ILE A 75 -6.43 0.05 -1.56
C ILE A 75 -6.75 1.22 -2.48
N LYS A 76 -6.67 2.44 -1.95
CA LYS A 76 -6.80 3.67 -2.73
C LYS A 76 -5.44 4.35 -2.84
N VAL A 77 -4.93 4.46 -4.07
CA VAL A 77 -3.67 5.12 -4.37
C VAL A 77 -3.96 6.48 -4.99
N LYS A 78 -3.53 7.56 -4.34
CA LYS A 78 -3.65 8.92 -4.89
C LYS A 78 -2.51 9.20 -5.88
N SER A 79 -2.83 9.89 -6.97
CA SER A 79 -1.84 10.32 -7.96
C SER A 79 -0.93 11.40 -7.38
N PHE A 80 0.35 11.34 -7.77
CA PHE A 80 1.28 12.43 -7.50
C PHE A 80 1.08 13.61 -8.47
N GLN A 81 0.58 13.36 -9.70
CA GLN A 81 0.55 14.34 -10.79
C GLN A 81 -0.79 15.09 -10.90
N PHE A 82 -1.88 14.49 -10.45
CA PHE A 82 -3.24 14.99 -10.67
C PHE A 82 -3.94 15.16 -9.33
N THR A 83 -4.62 16.30 -9.14
CA THR A 83 -5.34 16.64 -7.90
C THR A 83 -6.42 15.62 -7.53
N ASP A 84 -7.12 15.09 -8.54
CA ASP A 84 -8.26 14.19 -8.37
C ASP A 84 -8.01 12.79 -8.94
N GLY A 85 -6.78 12.53 -9.41
CA GLY A 85 -6.40 11.22 -9.92
C GLY A 85 -6.23 10.23 -8.79
N PHE A 86 -6.95 9.11 -8.83
CA PHE A 86 -6.71 7.99 -7.93
C PHE A 86 -6.98 6.66 -8.63
N TRP A 87 -6.34 5.61 -8.12
CA TRP A 87 -6.61 4.24 -8.49
C TRP A 87 -7.13 3.49 -7.27
N GLU A 88 -8.16 2.69 -7.49
CA GLU A 88 -8.71 1.81 -6.48
C GLU A 88 -8.46 0.37 -6.89
N PHE A 89 -7.94 -0.40 -5.95
CA PHE A 89 -7.62 -1.81 -6.13
C PHE A 89 -8.33 -2.61 -5.06
N LYS A 90 -8.72 -3.84 -5.41
CA LYS A 90 -9.24 -4.78 -4.43
C LYS A 90 -8.19 -5.83 -4.14
N ALA A 91 -7.65 -5.79 -2.93
CA ALA A 91 -6.72 -6.80 -2.44
C ALA A 91 -7.49 -7.93 -1.78
N THR A 92 -7.11 -9.18 -2.05
CA THR A 92 -7.63 -10.38 -1.38
C THR A 92 -6.49 -11.10 -0.70
N LYS A 93 -6.55 -11.22 0.62
CA LYS A 93 -5.65 -11.99 1.46
C LYS A 93 -6.10 -13.46 1.48
N SER A 94 -5.20 -14.36 1.09
CA SER A 94 -5.37 -15.80 1.22
C SER A 94 -4.27 -16.39 2.08
N ILE A 95 -4.60 -17.41 2.88
CA ILE A 95 -3.63 -18.17 3.67
C ILE A 95 -3.48 -19.52 2.99
N THR A 96 -2.27 -19.83 2.55
CA THR A 96 -1.95 -21.11 1.92
C THR A 96 -1.85 -22.19 3.00
N VAL A 97 -2.04 -23.47 2.63
CA VAL A 97 -1.95 -24.64 3.54
C VAL A 97 -0.64 -24.67 4.34
N ASP A 98 0.44 -24.13 3.78
CA ASP A 98 1.76 -24.00 4.44
C ASP A 98 1.84 -22.84 5.47
N GLY A 99 0.73 -22.15 5.75
CA GLY A 99 0.66 -20.99 6.65
C GLY A 99 1.19 -19.67 6.05
N ARG A 100 1.61 -19.67 4.77
CA ARG A 100 2.04 -18.44 4.08
C ARG A 100 0.85 -17.55 3.75
N ILE A 101 1.01 -16.24 3.99
CA ILE A 101 0.03 -15.22 3.61
C ILE A 101 0.36 -14.73 2.21
N THR A 102 -0.59 -14.84 1.30
CA THR A 102 -0.53 -14.29 -0.06
C THR A 102 -1.56 -13.17 -0.18
N VAL A 103 -1.21 -12.09 -0.86
CA VAL A 103 -2.13 -10.98 -1.14
C VAL A 103 -2.22 -10.82 -2.64
N ASP A 104 -3.39 -11.12 -3.19
CA ASP A 104 -3.69 -10.94 -4.61
C ASP A 104 -4.37 -9.59 -4.81
N VAL A 105 -3.84 -8.75 -5.69
CA VAL A 105 -4.39 -7.43 -6.00
C VAL A 105 -4.97 -7.46 -7.41
N LYS A 106 -6.25 -7.12 -7.54
CA LYS A 106 -6.96 -6.99 -8.82
C LYS A 106 -7.36 -5.55 -9.08
#